data_AF-D9WEL1-F1
#
_entry.id   AF-D9WEL1-F1
#
_cell.length_a   1.000
_cell.length_b   1.000
_cell.length_c   1.000
_cell.angle_alpha   90.00
_cell.angle_beta   90.00
_cell.angle_gamma   90.00
#
_symmetry.space_group_name_H-M   'P 1'
#
loop_
_entity.id
_entity.type
_entity.pdbx_description
1 polymer ?
#
loop_
_entity_poly.entity_id
_entity_poly.type
_entity_poly.pdbx_seq_one_letter_code
_entity_poly.pdbx_strand_id
1 'polypeptide(L)'
;MAPGDGNSPLSRRADEVEALQLSMGAQLLAHACALLDDRKASAGELRFLATRLTEALRDALRVAESRGERLPSYDDGDTDADGHPEPTEAAESS
;
A
#
# COMPACT_ATOMS: atom_id res chain seq x y z
N MET A 1 -8.58 -22.40 0.95
CA MET A 1 -8.73 -20.98 0.60
C MET A 1 -7.34 -20.39 0.61
N ALA A 2 -6.73 -20.17 -0.55
CA ALA A 2 -5.37 -19.62 -0.62
C ALA A 2 -5.41 -18.11 -0.29
N PRO A 3 -4.41 -17.56 0.42
CA PRO A 3 -4.30 -16.12 0.65
C PRO A 3 -4.23 -15.42 -0.72
N GLY A 4 -5.01 -14.36 -0.89
CA GLY A 4 -5.11 -13.61 -2.12
C GLY A 4 -3.73 -13.12 -2.56
N ASP A 5 -3.21 -13.75 -3.60
CA ASP A 5 -1.95 -13.45 -4.23
C ASP A 5 -2.01 -12.02 -4.80
N GLY A 6 -1.23 -11.12 -4.19
CA GLY A 6 -1.08 -9.71 -4.58
C GLY A 6 -0.54 -9.48 -6.01
N ASN A 7 -0.48 -10.52 -6.84
CA ASN A 7 -0.10 -10.47 -8.25
C ASN A 7 -1.29 -10.76 -9.20
N SER A 8 -2.52 -10.83 -8.69
CA SER A 8 -3.70 -11.00 -9.54
C SER A 8 -3.85 -9.83 -10.54
N PRO A 9 -4.45 -10.05 -11.72
CA PRO A 9 -4.72 -8.97 -12.69
C PRO A 9 -5.55 -7.81 -12.12
N LEU A 10 -6.34 -8.05 -11.07
CA LEU A 10 -7.08 -7.03 -10.35
C LEU A 10 -6.18 -6.18 -9.46
N SER A 11 -5.20 -6.80 -8.79
CA SER A 11 -4.20 -6.09 -7.97
C SER A 11 -3.39 -5.10 -8.83
N ARG A 12 -2.98 -5.52 -10.03
CA ARG A 12 -2.25 -4.66 -10.96
C ARG A 12 -3.06 -3.45 -11.44
N ARG A 13 -4.35 -3.65 -11.74
CA ARG A 13 -5.25 -2.55 -12.09
C ARG A 13 -5.48 -1.60 -10.92
N ALA A 14 -5.55 -2.12 -9.70
CA ALA A 14 -5.61 -1.28 -8.51
C ALA A 14 -4.32 -0.44 -8.40
N ASP A 15 -3.15 -1.04 -8.58
CA ASP A 15 -1.86 -0.32 -8.54
C ASP A 15 -1.80 0.82 -9.58
N GLU A 16 -2.32 0.62 -10.79
CA GLU A 16 -2.39 1.64 -11.85
C GLU A 16 -3.29 2.83 -11.43
N VAL A 17 -4.47 2.54 -10.88
CA VAL A 17 -5.40 3.57 -10.39
C VAL A 17 -4.81 4.32 -9.20
N GLU A 18 -4.20 3.61 -8.26
CA GLU A 18 -3.51 4.19 -7.11
C GLU A 18 -2.36 5.10 -7.55
N ALA A 19 -1.56 4.69 -8.55
CA ALA A 19 -0.49 5.51 -9.11
C ALA A 19 -1.01 6.79 -9.78
N LEU A 20 -2.14 6.70 -10.51
CA LEU A 20 -2.80 7.86 -11.08
C LEU A 20 -3.27 8.82 -9.98
N GLN A 21 -3.91 8.31 -8.92
CA GLN A 21 -4.37 9.11 -7.78
C GLN A 21 -3.22 9.87 -7.12
N LEU A 22 -2.10 9.19 -6.85
CA LEU A 22 -0.91 9.84 -6.27
C LEU A 22 -0.31 10.89 -7.21
N SER A 23 -0.30 10.66 -8.52
CA SER A 23 0.20 11.63 -9.51
C SER A 23 -0.64 12.91 -9.54
N MET A 24 -1.96 12.78 -9.46
CA MET A 24 -2.88 13.92 -9.39
C MET A 24 -2.67 14.71 -8.09
N GLY A 25 -2.47 14.00 -6.97
CA GLY A 25 -2.11 14.61 -5.69
C GLY A 25 -0.80 15.41 -5.76
N ALA A 26 0.23 14.88 -6.43
CA ALA A 26 1.50 15.57 -6.61
C ALA A 26 1.36 16.85 -7.46
N GLN A 27 0.57 16.80 -8.54
CA GLN A 27 0.28 17.98 -9.36
C GLN A 27 -0.47 19.05 -8.56
N LEU A 28 -1.45 18.64 -7.75
CA LEU A 28 -2.17 19.56 -6.87
C LEU A 28 -1.23 20.20 -5.84
N LEU A 29 -0.30 19.43 -5.26
CA LEU A 29 0.67 19.96 -4.31
C LEU A 29 1.61 20.99 -4.96
N ALA A 30 2.07 20.73 -6.19
CA ALA A 30 2.88 21.71 -6.93
C ALA A 30 2.10 23.01 -7.18
N HIS A 31 0.83 22.90 -7.56
CA HIS A 31 -0.05 24.07 -7.72
C HIS A 31 -0.31 24.80 -6.39
N ALA A 32 -0.46 24.05 -5.29
CA ALA A 32 -0.62 24.59 -3.95
C ALA A 32 0.56 25.48 -3.55
N CYS A 33 1.79 25.00 -3.76
CA CYS A 33 2.99 25.76 -3.47
C CYS A 33 3.02 27.08 -4.27
N ALA A 34 2.73 27.01 -5.57
CA ALA A 34 2.69 28.20 -6.42
C ALA A 34 1.63 29.23 -5.98
N LEU A 35 0.45 28.76 -5.55
CA LEU A 35 -0.62 29.65 -5.08
C LEU A 35 -0.30 30.27 -3.72
N LEU A 36 0.35 29.52 -2.82
CA LEU A 36 0.76 30.02 -1.51
C LEU A 36 1.89 31.06 -1.60
N ASP A 37 2.72 30.98 -2.63
CA ASP A 37 3.75 31.98 -2.93
C ASP A 37 3.14 33.29 -3.48
N ASP A 38 1.93 33.23 -4.07
CA ASP A 38 1.21 34.41 -4.54
C ASP A 38 0.49 35.13 -3.38
N ARG A 39 1.06 36.25 -2.94
CA ARG A 39 0.48 37.12 -1.90
C ARG A 39 -0.86 37.76 -2.28
N LYS A 40 -1.26 37.70 -3.55
CA LYS A 40 -2.55 38.19 -4.04
C LYS A 40 -3.64 37.12 -4.02
N ALA A 41 -3.31 35.87 -3.70
CA ALA A 41 -4.29 34.79 -3.59
C ALA A 41 -5.41 35.18 -2.62
N SER A 42 -6.64 35.08 -3.08
CA SER A 42 -7.81 35.41 -2.30
C SER A 42 -8.12 34.33 -1.26
N ALA A 43 -8.85 34.70 -0.21
CA ALA A 43 -9.32 33.73 0.79
C ALA A 43 -10.20 32.62 0.17
N GLY A 44 -10.90 32.90 -0.94
CA GLY A 44 -11.69 31.91 -1.67
C GLY A 44 -10.82 30.87 -2.37
N GLU A 45 -9.77 31.32 -3.06
CA GLU A 45 -8.80 30.44 -3.72
C GLU A 45 -8.05 29.57 -2.71
N LEU A 46 -7.62 30.15 -1.58
CA LEU A 46 -6.98 29.40 -0.50
C LEU A 46 -7.92 28.36 0.14
N ARG A 47 -9.21 28.69 0.32
CA ARG A 47 -10.21 27.74 0.84
C ARG A 47 -10.48 26.61 -0.14
N PHE A 48 -10.61 26.93 -1.42
CA PHE A 48 -10.74 25.92 -2.48
C PHE A 48 -9.53 24.99 -2.49
N LEU A 49 -8.32 25.54 -2.45
CA LEU A 49 -7.08 24.77 -2.40
C LEU A 49 -7.04 23.83 -1.18
N ALA A 50 -7.36 24.34 0.01
CA ALA A 50 -7.39 23.55 1.24
C ALA A 50 -8.40 22.38 1.16
N THR A 51 -9.57 22.59 0.56
CA THR A 51 -10.55 21.52 0.31
C THR A 51 -9.96 20.45 -0.60
N ARG A 52 -9.36 20.84 -1.73
CA ARG A 52 -8.76 19.90 -2.69
C ARG A 52 -7.60 19.12 -2.08
N LEU A 53 -6.76 19.77 -1.27
CA LEU A 53 -5.66 19.10 -0.56
C LEU A 53 -6.19 18.09 0.46
N THR A 54 -7.29 18.40 1.16
CA THR A 54 -7.92 17.47 2.10
C THR A 54 -8.46 16.22 1.38
N GLU A 55 -9.07 16.39 0.21
CA GLU A 55 -9.53 15.28 -0.62
C GLU A 55 -8.35 14.39 -1.08
N ALA A 56 -7.30 15.01 -1.63
CA ALA A 56 -6.11 14.28 -2.08
C ALA A 56 -5.40 13.54 -0.95
N LEU A 57 -5.35 14.10 0.27
CA LEU A 57 -4.79 13.42 1.45
C LEU A 57 -5.63 12.21 1.87
N ARG A 58 -6.96 12.29 1.82
CA ARG A 58 -7.83 11.14 2.10
C ARG A 58 -7.61 10.03 1.08
N ASP A 59 -7.49 10.39 -0.20
CA ASP A 59 -7.19 9.43 -1.26
C ASP A 59 -5.83 8.75 -1.01
N ALA A 60 -4.79 9.54 -0.67
CA ALA A 60 -3.46 9.00 -0.37
C ALA A 60 -3.45 8.06 0.86
N LEU A 61 -4.19 8.38 1.91
CA LEU A 61 -4.33 7.50 3.09
C LEU A 61 -4.99 6.17 2.71
N ARG A 62 -6.05 6.21 1.90
CA ARG A 62 -6.74 5.00 1.41
C ARG A 62 -5.80 4.12 0.56
N VAL A 63 -4.99 4.74 -0.29
CA VAL A 63 -3.97 4.02 -1.08
C VAL A 63 -2.94 3.36 -0.16
N ALA A 64 -2.50 4.06 0.90
CA ALA A 64 -1.53 3.52 1.85
C ALA A 64 -2.11 2.34 2.65
N GLU A 65 -3.35 2.43 3.12
CA GLU A 65 -4.07 1.33 3.80
C GLU A 65 -4.19 0.10 2.88
N SER A 66 -4.68 0.31 1.66
CA SER A 66 -4.81 -0.72 0.61
C SER A 66 -3.48 -1.43 0.33
N ARG A 67 -2.37 -0.70 0.31
CA ARG A 67 -1.03 -1.28 0.14
C ARG A 67 -0.55 -2.05 1.37
N GLY A 68 -0.86 -1.54 2.57
CA GLY A 68 -0.56 -2.20 3.83
C GLY A 68 -1.23 -3.56 3.95
N GLU A 69 -2.49 -3.68 3.55
CA GLU A 69 -3.25 -4.95 3.54
C GLU A 69 -2.67 -5.99 2.57
N ARG A 70 -1.95 -5.55 1.52
CA ARG A 70 -1.31 -6.45 0.54
C ARG A 70 0.09 -6.91 0.94
N LEU A 71 0.71 -6.27 1.94
CA LEU A 71 2.03 -6.68 2.41
C LEU A 71 1.89 -7.96 3.25
N PRO A 72 2.75 -8.98 3.04
CA PRO A 72 2.77 -10.13 3.93
C PRO A 72 3.01 -9.67 5.36
N SER A 73 2.21 -10.16 6.30
CA SER A 73 2.57 -10.07 7.72
C SER A 73 3.88 -10.84 7.88
N TYR A 74 4.96 -10.14 8.22
CA TYR A 74 6.16 -10.77 8.77
C TYR A 74 5.76 -11.29 10.16
N ASP A 75 5.04 -12.41 10.21
CA ASP A 75 4.85 -13.15 11.44
C ASP A 75 6.18 -13.84 11.73
N ASP A 76 6.75 -13.44 12.85
CA ASP A 76 8.03 -13.89 13.39
C ASP A 76 7.84 -15.35 13.85
N GLY A 77 8.00 -16.27 12.90
CA GLY A 77 7.79 -17.70 13.10
C GLY A 77 8.85 -18.53 12.38
N ASP A 78 10.05 -17.99 12.22
CA ASP A 78 11.25 -18.80 12.00
C ASP A 78 11.86 -19.08 13.39
N THR A 79 11.34 -20.10 14.07
CA THR A 79 12.09 -20.80 15.10
C THR A 79 12.24 -22.24 14.65
N ASP A 80 13.42 -22.54 14.10
CA ASP A 80 13.96 -23.88 14.00
C ASP A 80 13.85 -24.65 15.33
N ALA A 81 13.17 -25.80 15.31
CA ALA A 81 13.39 -27.03 16.12
C ALA A 81 12.19 -27.96 15.85
N ASP A 82 12.28 -29.15 15.27
CA ASP A 82 13.28 -30.20 15.46
C ASP A 82 13.33 -31.06 14.19
N GLY A 83 14.55 -31.36 13.75
CA GLY A 83 14.77 -32.54 12.92
C GLY A 83 14.49 -33.79 13.75
N HIS A 84 13.50 -34.57 13.34
CA HIS A 84 13.48 -35.99 13.65
C HIS A 84 13.51 -36.77 12.34
N PRO A 85 14.65 -37.36 11.93
CA PRO A 85 14.59 -38.49 11.02
C PRO A 85 13.93 -39.65 11.77
N GLU A 86 12.74 -40.05 11.31
CA GLU A 86 12.10 -41.29 11.74
C GLU A 86 13.11 -42.45 11.68
N PRO A 87 13.30 -43.20 12.78
CA PRO A 87 14.26 -44.30 12.82
C PRO A 87 13.82 -45.43 11.89
N THR A 88 14.80 -45.94 11.17
CA THR A 88 14.76 -47.15 10.34
C THR A 88 14.17 -48.34 11.09
N GLU A 89 13.04 -48.87 10.62
CA GLU A 89 12.62 -50.24 10.94
C GLU A 89 13.06 -51.16 9.80
N ALA A 90 14.31 -51.59 9.88
CA ALA A 90 14.74 -52.85 9.30
C ALA A 90 14.33 -53.95 10.28
N ALA A 91 13.39 -54.80 9.86
CA ALA A 91 13.25 -56.14 10.41
C ALA A 91 13.24 -57.13 9.25
N GLU A 92 14.40 -57.78 9.10
CA GLU A 92 14.66 -58.89 8.21
C GLU A 92 13.83 -60.13 8.61
N SER A 93 13.40 -60.87 7.59
CA SER A 93 13.31 -62.34 7.49
C SER A 93 12.88 -63.20 8.69
N SER A 94 11.78 -63.95 8.49
CA SER A 94 11.76 -65.43 8.42
C SER A 94 10.48 -65.94 7.77
#